data_AF-A0A838ZS36-F1
#
_entry.id   AF-A0A838ZS36-F1
#
_cell.length_a   1.000
_cell.length_b   1.000
_cell.length_c   1.000
_cell.angle_alpha   90.00
_cell.angle_beta   90.00
_cell.angle_gamma   90.00
#
_symmetry.space_group_name_H-M   'P 1'
#
loop_
_entity.id
_entity.type
_entity.pdbx_description
1 polymer ?
#
loop_
_entity_poly.entity_id
_entity_poly.type
_entity_poly.pdbx_seq_one_letter_code
_entity_poly.pdbx_strand_id
1 'polypeptide(L)'
;MKKLICFIFLSGFFISNAQTVDSNGNLQYNSHRYLKARPNADRLQGWYISGTNSLQFNQAAFSNWIAGGVNSYALTANVDYEFNLTRGRHIWDNRILLNYGVLRNEGEDYRKSNDVIDLSSSYGYEFIRHFYLKAATNFKTQFSEGLDYAIQDSITGDYKKISNFMAPAYWSMGLGIDYKPNENFQVNFHPLTSRFTFVMDEDLQTKGNFGLKADGDKYFHEFGAYLGARYKINFLKTMSYDSRLGIYSNYKDEPFNMDIAYQGVLDMKINSFLGAQATINLYYDEDQIKKTQLKQTLGVGLAYKFNNSEKLKLRVENLPPPPTLEELNKAVIDAQNDVIKANEKLKDAQQKVDEATQEVKEATENLEVITEEIEGTLPPPPPAPPVPSEND
;
A
#
# COMPACT_ATOMS: atom_id res chain seq x y z
N MET A 1 -17.76 -27.93 -34.27
CA MET A 1 -16.61 -27.71 -33.36
C MET A 1 -16.56 -26.24 -32.94
N LYS A 2 -16.11 -25.96 -31.70
CA LYS A 2 -15.65 -24.65 -31.16
C LYS A 2 -16.30 -23.36 -31.71
N LYS A 3 -17.39 -22.91 -31.07
CA LYS A 3 -17.75 -21.48 -30.91
C LYS A 3 -17.72 -21.13 -29.40
N LEU A 4 -16.54 -20.91 -28.80
CA LEU A 4 -16.44 -20.44 -27.41
C LEU A 4 -15.04 -19.89 -27.03
N ILE A 5 -14.70 -18.66 -27.42
CA ILE A 5 -13.65 -17.85 -26.75
C ILE A 5 -14.07 -16.37 -26.82
N CYS A 6 -14.57 -15.80 -25.72
CA CYS A 6 -14.65 -14.35 -25.49
C CYS A 6 -15.11 -13.93 -24.06
N PHE A 7 -15.21 -14.86 -23.10
CA PHE A 7 -15.89 -14.60 -21.81
C PHE A 7 -15.15 -15.21 -20.60
N ILE A 8 -13.88 -14.85 -20.43
CA ILE A 8 -13.13 -15.05 -19.17
C ILE A 8 -12.29 -13.79 -18.89
N PHE A 9 -12.93 -12.75 -18.35
CA PHE A 9 -12.23 -11.58 -17.76
C PHE A 9 -13.12 -10.71 -16.84
N LEU A 10 -14.26 -11.22 -16.34
CA LEU A 10 -15.25 -10.39 -15.63
C LEU A 10 -16.02 -11.11 -14.49
N SER A 11 -15.31 -11.75 -13.57
CA SER A 11 -15.82 -12.09 -12.22
C SER A 11 -14.70 -12.65 -11.33
N GLY A 12 -14.67 -12.26 -10.04
CA GLY A 12 -13.64 -12.65 -9.06
C GLY A 12 -12.28 -11.98 -9.30
N PHE A 13 -11.73 -11.13 -8.45
CA PHE A 13 -11.89 -11.02 -6.99
C PHE A 13 -11.93 -9.55 -6.53
N PHE A 14 -12.76 -9.25 -5.53
CA PHE A 14 -12.51 -8.12 -4.64
C PHE A 14 -11.50 -8.58 -3.58
N ILE A 15 -10.26 -8.11 -3.65
CA ILE A 15 -9.31 -8.18 -2.52
C ILE A 15 -8.85 -6.75 -2.25
N SER A 16 -9.22 -6.24 -1.07
CA SER A 16 -8.91 -4.90 -0.59
C SER A 16 -7.48 -4.83 -0.05
N ASN A 17 -6.52 -4.62 -0.96
CA ASN A 17 -5.16 -4.21 -0.61
C ASN A 17 -5.11 -2.70 -0.32
N ALA A 18 -3.99 -2.13 0.17
CA ALA A 18 -3.98 -0.77 0.75
C ALA A 18 -2.60 -0.03 1.03
N GLN A 19 -2.46 0.96 1.94
CA GLN A 19 -1.28 1.88 2.00
C GLN A 19 -0.55 1.99 3.36
N THR A 20 0.80 2.13 3.32
CA THR A 20 1.73 2.49 4.41
C THR A 20 2.81 3.46 3.92
N VAL A 21 3.69 3.88 4.82
CA VAL A 21 5.05 4.41 4.54
C VAL A 21 5.99 3.26 4.08
N ASP A 22 7.16 3.60 3.54
CA ASP A 22 8.25 2.69 3.15
C ASP A 22 9.54 2.99 3.94
N SER A 23 10.53 2.07 3.96
CA SER A 23 11.80 2.20 4.72
C SER A 23 12.76 3.31 4.27
N ASN A 24 12.28 4.26 3.47
CA ASN A 24 13.01 5.40 2.95
C ASN A 24 12.17 6.69 2.99
N GLY A 25 10.98 6.65 3.62
CA GLY A 25 10.17 7.82 3.96
C GLY A 25 9.54 8.60 2.80
N ASN A 26 8.97 7.93 1.79
CA ASN A 26 8.35 8.62 0.65
C ASN A 26 6.82 8.51 0.71
N LEU A 27 6.12 9.62 0.47
CA LEU A 27 4.67 9.72 0.73
C LEU A 27 3.87 10.02 -0.54
N GLN A 28 3.02 9.05 -0.89
CA GLN A 28 2.71 8.79 -2.30
C GLN A 28 1.23 8.95 -2.60
N TYR A 29 0.81 10.21 -2.65
CA TYR A 29 -0.45 10.61 -3.25
C TYR A 29 -0.35 11.99 -3.89
N ASN A 30 -0.25 12.01 -5.21
CA ASN A 30 -0.74 13.12 -6.01
C ASN A 30 -2.16 12.77 -6.48
N SER A 31 -3.08 13.70 -6.32
CA SER A 31 -4.32 13.73 -7.11
C SER A 31 -4.51 15.16 -7.59
N HIS A 32 -4.23 15.44 -8.86
CA HIS A 32 -4.30 16.77 -9.41
C HIS A 32 -5.74 17.21 -9.68
N ARG A 33 -6.02 18.47 -9.33
CA ARG A 33 -7.11 19.32 -9.83
C ARG A 33 -8.53 18.75 -9.91
N TYR A 34 -9.19 18.66 -8.75
CA TYR A 34 -10.58 19.09 -8.62
C TYR A 34 -10.81 19.74 -7.25
N LEU A 35 -11.16 21.02 -7.21
CA LEU A 35 -12.51 21.54 -6.89
C LEU A 35 -12.70 22.94 -7.50
N LYS A 36 -13.91 23.27 -7.96
CA LYS A 36 -14.32 24.68 -8.12
C LYS A 36 -15.82 24.86 -7.87
N ALA A 37 -16.12 25.83 -7.00
CA ALA A 37 -17.36 25.92 -6.24
C ALA A 37 -18.66 25.70 -7.02
N ARG A 38 -19.37 24.62 -6.65
CA ARG A 38 -20.83 24.60 -6.57
C ARG A 38 -21.26 23.96 -5.25
N PRO A 39 -22.37 24.37 -4.63
CA PRO A 39 -22.84 23.69 -3.44
C PRO A 39 -23.14 22.21 -3.74
N ASN A 40 -22.60 21.33 -2.89
CA ASN A 40 -22.96 19.93 -2.65
C ASN A 40 -22.28 18.81 -3.47
N ALA A 41 -21.44 19.08 -4.47
CA ALA A 41 -20.49 18.07 -5.01
C ALA A 41 -19.41 18.75 -5.89
N ASP A 42 -18.19 18.89 -5.37
CA ASP A 42 -17.14 19.70 -6.02
C ASP A 42 -16.14 18.89 -6.91
N ARG A 43 -16.20 17.54 -6.95
CA ARG A 43 -15.44 16.70 -7.92
C ARG A 43 -16.23 16.49 -9.22
N LEU A 44 -15.60 16.73 -10.38
CA LEU A 44 -16.23 16.48 -11.69
C LEU A 44 -16.34 14.99 -12.00
N GLN A 45 -17.45 14.60 -12.63
CA GLN A 45 -17.80 13.22 -12.93
C GLN A 45 -17.05 12.66 -14.15
N GLY A 46 -16.65 11.39 -14.08
CA GLY A 46 -15.94 10.67 -15.14
C GLY A 46 -14.45 10.44 -14.85
N TRP A 47 -13.72 10.01 -15.88
CA TRP A 47 -12.30 9.69 -15.84
C TRP A 47 -11.43 10.93 -16.03
N TYR A 48 -10.73 11.35 -14.98
CA TYR A 48 -9.55 12.20 -15.10
C TYR A 48 -8.35 11.38 -15.52
N ILE A 49 -7.56 11.92 -16.45
CA ILE A 49 -6.24 11.42 -16.78
C ILE A 49 -5.29 12.62 -16.81
N SER A 50 -4.18 12.52 -16.09
CA SER A 50 -3.08 13.50 -16.14
C SER A 50 -1.73 12.82 -16.17
N GLY A 51 -0.71 13.53 -16.65
CA GLY A 51 0.65 13.02 -16.65
C GLY A 51 1.68 14.13 -16.72
N THR A 52 2.72 13.98 -15.92
CA THR A 52 3.97 14.75 -15.98
C THR A 52 5.06 13.82 -16.47
N ASN A 53 5.75 14.21 -17.54
CA ASN A 53 7.07 13.67 -17.88
C ASN A 53 8.08 14.79 -17.63
N SER A 54 9.15 14.54 -16.87
CA SER A 54 10.25 15.50 -16.74
C SER A 54 11.61 14.86 -16.87
N LEU A 55 12.55 15.64 -17.41
CA LEU A 55 13.97 15.31 -17.51
C LEU A 55 14.75 16.49 -16.94
N GLN A 56 15.29 16.28 -15.75
CA GLN A 56 15.95 17.30 -14.94
C GLN A 56 17.46 17.10 -14.99
N PHE A 57 18.19 18.20 -15.08
CA PHE A 57 19.65 18.24 -15.16
C PHE A 57 20.23 19.09 -14.03
N ASN A 58 21.40 18.70 -13.55
CA ASN A 58 22.24 19.49 -12.64
C ASN A 58 23.70 19.33 -13.06
N GLN A 59 24.49 20.39 -12.97
CA GLN A 59 25.87 20.44 -13.42
C GLN A 59 26.69 21.42 -12.57
N ALA A 60 27.90 21.00 -12.20
CA ALA A 60 28.99 21.89 -11.87
C ALA A 60 30.12 21.67 -12.89
N ALA A 61 30.60 22.74 -13.53
CA ALA A 61 31.62 22.68 -14.57
C ALA A 61 32.70 23.75 -14.34
N PHE A 62 33.94 23.31 -14.27
CA PHE A 62 35.13 24.10 -13.93
C PHE A 62 36.25 23.82 -14.94
N SER A 63 36.94 24.87 -15.38
CA SER A 63 38.14 24.77 -16.20
C SER A 63 39.09 25.90 -15.81
N ASN A 64 40.33 25.55 -15.44
CA ASN A 64 41.34 26.50 -14.92
C ASN A 64 40.84 27.39 -13.76
N TRP A 65 39.87 26.90 -12.97
CA TRP A 65 39.22 27.69 -11.92
C TRP A 65 40.07 27.70 -10.64
N ILE A 66 40.67 28.85 -10.33
CA ILE A 66 41.72 29.01 -9.31
C ILE A 66 41.29 28.66 -7.87
N ALA A 67 40.00 28.72 -7.56
CA ALA A 67 39.46 28.34 -6.25
C ALA A 67 39.26 26.82 -6.09
N GLY A 68 39.50 26.03 -7.15
CA GLY A 68 39.20 24.60 -7.18
C GLY A 68 37.71 24.29 -7.34
N GLY A 69 37.41 23.03 -7.59
CA GLY A 69 36.07 22.49 -7.81
C GLY A 69 36.15 21.06 -8.32
N VAL A 70 35.06 20.31 -8.23
CA VAL A 70 34.93 18.95 -8.77
C VAL A 70 33.87 19.01 -9.86
N ASN A 71 34.20 18.63 -11.10
CA ASN A 71 33.19 18.60 -12.16
C ASN A 71 32.12 17.55 -11.82
N SER A 72 30.84 17.89 -12.02
CA SER A 72 29.74 16.96 -11.75
C SER A 72 28.58 17.15 -12.70
N TYR A 73 27.90 16.05 -12.99
CA TYR A 73 26.78 15.97 -13.93
C TYR A 73 25.74 15.01 -13.35
N ALA A 74 24.49 15.44 -13.26
CA ALA A 74 23.38 14.60 -12.83
C ALA A 74 22.18 14.74 -13.78
N LEU A 75 21.51 13.62 -14.01
CA LEU A 75 20.33 13.50 -14.86
C LEU A 75 19.25 12.74 -14.09
N THR A 76 18.03 13.25 -14.07
CA THR A 76 16.88 12.59 -13.42
C THR A 76 15.69 12.59 -14.36
N ALA A 77 15.23 11.40 -14.74
CA ALA A 77 14.04 11.18 -15.51
C ALA A 77 12.86 10.84 -14.58
N ASN A 78 11.69 11.38 -14.85
CA ASN A 78 10.50 11.17 -14.04
C ASN A 78 9.23 11.10 -14.88
N VAL A 79 8.37 10.14 -14.54
CA VAL A 79 7.03 9.92 -15.08
C VAL A 79 6.07 9.89 -13.89
N ASP A 80 5.13 10.82 -13.79
CA ASP A 80 4.09 10.86 -12.75
C ASP A 80 2.71 10.99 -13.41
N TYR A 81 1.99 9.86 -13.49
CA TYR A 81 0.74 9.69 -14.25
C TYR A 81 -0.41 9.32 -13.31
N GLU A 82 -1.56 9.95 -13.50
CA GLU A 82 -2.78 9.71 -12.70
C GLU A 82 -3.97 9.28 -13.58
N PHE A 83 -4.78 8.35 -13.07
CA PHE A 83 -5.99 7.84 -13.71
C PHE A 83 -7.11 7.77 -12.67
N ASN A 84 -7.82 8.89 -12.46
CA ASN A 84 -8.74 9.06 -11.34
C ASN A 84 -10.20 9.09 -11.82
N LEU A 85 -11.00 8.09 -11.48
CA LEU A 85 -12.44 8.06 -11.74
C LEU A 85 -13.21 8.70 -10.58
N THR A 86 -14.09 9.65 -10.87
CA THR A 86 -15.17 10.06 -9.96
C THR A 86 -16.49 9.56 -10.54
N ARG A 87 -17.30 8.84 -9.75
CA ARG A 87 -18.66 8.42 -10.15
C ARG A 87 -19.62 8.53 -8.97
N GLY A 88 -20.51 9.51 -9.00
CA GLY A 88 -21.36 9.84 -7.86
C GLY A 88 -20.53 10.16 -6.62
N ARG A 89 -20.83 9.48 -5.52
CA ARG A 89 -20.10 9.52 -4.24
C ARG A 89 -18.88 8.58 -4.20
N HIS A 90 -18.59 7.86 -5.28
CA HIS A 90 -17.46 6.95 -5.38
C HIS A 90 -16.26 7.64 -6.06
N ILE A 91 -15.08 7.45 -5.49
CA ILE A 91 -13.80 7.87 -6.08
C ILE A 91 -12.90 6.63 -6.25
N TRP A 92 -12.18 6.58 -7.36
CA TRP A 92 -11.14 5.59 -7.61
C TRP A 92 -9.91 6.32 -8.16
N ASP A 93 -9.03 6.74 -7.26
CA ASP A 93 -7.82 7.51 -7.57
C ASP A 93 -6.65 6.53 -7.81
N ASN A 94 -5.97 6.58 -8.97
CA ASN A 94 -4.86 5.68 -9.34
C ASN A 94 -3.66 6.49 -9.83
N ARG A 95 -2.43 6.04 -9.52
CA ARG A 95 -1.19 6.74 -9.90
C ARG A 95 -0.03 5.79 -10.18
N ILE A 96 0.76 6.11 -11.20
CA ILE A 96 2.03 5.50 -11.54
C ILE A 96 3.09 6.59 -11.44
N LEU A 97 4.02 6.45 -10.50
CA LEU A 97 5.20 7.30 -10.38
C LEU A 97 6.45 6.46 -10.63
N LEU A 98 7.21 6.82 -11.65
CA LEU A 98 8.55 6.31 -11.92
C LEU A 98 9.55 7.47 -11.79
N ASN A 99 10.66 7.24 -11.11
CA ASN A 99 11.74 8.22 -11.01
C ASN A 99 13.09 7.51 -11.00
N TYR A 100 13.97 7.87 -11.94
CA TYR A 100 15.32 7.31 -12.03
C TYR A 100 16.32 8.44 -12.23
N GLY A 101 17.31 8.49 -11.34
CA GLY A 101 18.33 9.53 -11.28
C GLY A 101 19.72 8.93 -11.19
N VAL A 102 20.63 9.45 -12.00
CA VAL A 102 22.07 9.16 -11.95
C VAL A 102 22.84 10.46 -11.74
N LEU A 103 23.95 10.37 -11.03
CA LEU A 103 24.97 11.42 -10.96
C LEU A 103 26.34 10.84 -11.23
N ARG A 104 27.29 11.70 -11.60
CA ARG A 104 28.70 11.38 -11.62
C ARG A 104 29.51 12.62 -11.24
N ASN A 105 30.48 12.44 -10.36
CA ASN A 105 31.51 13.42 -10.06
C ASN A 105 32.81 13.02 -10.77
N GLU A 106 33.69 13.99 -10.99
CA GLU A 106 35.03 13.74 -11.50
C GLU A 106 35.86 12.91 -10.51
N GLY A 107 36.57 11.91 -11.03
CA GLY A 107 37.25 10.89 -10.22
C GLY A 107 36.33 9.78 -9.68
N GLU A 108 35.02 9.87 -9.88
CA GLU A 108 34.05 8.86 -9.43
C GLU A 108 33.30 8.19 -10.60
N ASP A 109 32.75 7.01 -10.32
CA ASP A 109 31.82 6.30 -11.21
C ASP A 109 30.41 6.89 -11.19
N TYR A 110 29.55 6.36 -12.06
CA TYR A 110 28.13 6.71 -12.06
C TYR A 110 27.44 6.17 -10.81
N ARG A 111 26.92 7.07 -9.97
CA ARG A 111 26.18 6.74 -8.75
C ARG A 111 24.69 6.98 -8.92
N LYS A 112 23.89 6.09 -8.32
CA LYS A 112 22.43 6.20 -8.34
C LYS A 112 21.98 7.32 -7.38
N SER A 113 21.30 8.34 -7.91
CA SER A 113 20.86 9.52 -7.15
C SER A 113 19.37 9.51 -6.82
N ASN A 114 18.56 8.80 -7.61
CA ASN A 114 17.18 8.46 -7.26
C ASN A 114 16.76 7.16 -7.95
N ASP A 115 15.94 6.36 -7.29
CA ASP A 115 15.40 5.14 -7.89
C ASP A 115 14.09 4.75 -7.20
N VAL A 116 12.98 4.90 -7.93
CA VAL A 116 11.63 4.66 -7.43
C VAL A 116 10.73 4.15 -8.55
N ILE A 117 10.18 2.96 -8.36
CA ILE A 117 8.95 2.46 -9.00
C ILE A 117 7.87 2.54 -7.92
N ASP A 118 6.79 3.27 -8.17
CA ASP A 118 5.72 3.47 -7.19
C ASP A 118 4.35 3.42 -7.87
N LEU A 119 3.57 2.40 -7.51
CA LEU A 119 2.27 2.10 -8.07
C LEU A 119 1.23 2.23 -6.98
N SER A 120 0.20 3.06 -7.19
CA SER A 120 -0.88 3.25 -6.22
C SER A 120 -2.26 3.25 -6.86
N SER A 121 -3.23 2.71 -6.12
CA SER A 121 -4.66 2.76 -6.45
C SER A 121 -5.41 2.98 -5.14
N SER A 122 -6.59 3.59 -5.15
CA SER A 122 -7.40 3.73 -3.96
C SER A 122 -8.87 3.96 -4.29
N TYR A 123 -9.75 3.25 -3.61
CA TYR A 123 -11.20 3.34 -3.75
C TYR A 123 -11.80 3.97 -2.49
N GLY A 124 -12.61 5.00 -2.65
CA GLY A 124 -13.27 5.70 -1.55
C GLY A 124 -14.75 5.94 -1.81
N TYR A 125 -15.56 5.92 -0.74
CA TYR A 125 -16.98 6.27 -0.75
C TYR A 125 -17.25 7.45 0.20
N GLU A 126 -17.75 8.56 -0.34
CA GLU A 126 -18.12 9.75 0.43
C GLU A 126 -19.34 9.45 1.32
N PHE A 127 -19.12 9.24 2.62
CA PHE A 127 -20.21 8.91 3.57
C PHE A 127 -20.78 10.17 4.24
N ILE A 128 -19.93 11.15 4.54
CA ILE A 128 -20.28 12.53 4.92
C ILE A 128 -19.57 13.45 3.93
N ARG A 129 -20.08 14.66 3.69
CA ARG A 129 -19.44 15.65 2.80
C ARG A 129 -17.94 15.82 3.13
N HIS A 130 -17.09 15.63 2.14
CA HIS A 130 -15.62 15.62 2.20
C HIS A 130 -14.96 14.46 2.97
N PHE A 131 -15.72 13.53 3.56
CA PHE A 131 -15.22 12.36 4.30
C PHE A 131 -15.48 11.05 3.55
N TYR A 132 -14.41 10.34 3.23
CA TYR A 132 -14.43 9.14 2.40
C TYR A 132 -13.99 7.92 3.21
N LEU A 133 -14.83 6.88 3.29
CA LEU A 133 -14.43 5.57 3.77
C LEU A 133 -13.64 4.90 2.65
N LYS A 134 -12.40 4.45 2.92
CA LYS A 134 -11.41 4.22 1.86
C LYS A 134 -10.56 2.97 2.07
N ALA A 135 -10.33 2.27 0.96
CA ALA A 135 -9.25 1.31 0.78
C ALA A 135 -8.23 1.89 -0.22
N ALA A 136 -6.94 1.60 -0.03
CA ALA A 136 -5.89 2.10 -0.92
C ALA A 136 -5.30 0.97 -1.79
N THR A 137 -3.99 1.02 -2.07
CA THR A 137 -3.04 -0.05 -2.40
C THR A 137 -1.76 0.64 -2.83
N ASN A 138 -0.60 0.25 -2.31
CA ASN A 138 0.70 0.71 -2.82
C ASN A 138 1.64 -0.47 -3.02
N PHE A 139 2.33 -0.47 -4.15
CA PHE A 139 3.48 -1.31 -4.42
C PHE A 139 4.64 -0.39 -4.78
N LYS A 140 5.74 -0.47 -4.02
CA LYS A 140 6.92 0.37 -4.20
C LYS A 140 8.19 -0.48 -4.24
N THR A 141 9.06 -0.22 -5.20
CA THR A 141 10.40 -0.80 -5.30
C THR A 141 11.31 0.11 -6.12
N GLN A 142 12.40 -0.41 -6.68
CA GLN A 142 13.45 0.31 -7.39
C GLN A 142 13.86 -0.49 -8.64
N PHE A 143 14.39 0.19 -9.66
CA PHE A 143 14.74 -0.37 -10.96
C PHE A 143 16.04 -1.20 -10.94
N SER A 144 17.05 -0.78 -10.17
CA SER A 144 18.40 -1.35 -10.24
C SER A 144 19.04 -1.54 -8.85
N GLU A 145 20.27 -2.05 -8.83
CA GLU A 145 21.05 -2.17 -7.60
C GLU A 145 21.38 -0.81 -6.97
N GLY A 146 21.46 -0.78 -5.65
CA GLY A 146 22.01 0.33 -4.88
C GLY A 146 23.22 -0.17 -4.10
N LEU A 147 24.28 0.64 -4.10
CA LEU A 147 25.58 0.29 -3.53
C LEU A 147 25.96 1.29 -2.43
N ASP A 148 26.57 0.79 -1.36
CA ASP A 148 27.20 1.62 -0.33
C ASP A 148 28.63 1.95 -0.75
N TYR A 149 28.82 3.13 -1.32
CA TYR A 149 30.12 3.61 -1.79
C TYR A 149 31.14 3.91 -0.68
N ALA A 150 30.76 3.79 0.61
CA ALA A 150 31.70 3.84 1.74
C ALA A 150 32.29 2.47 2.11
N ILE A 151 31.75 1.37 1.57
CA ILE A 151 32.19 0.00 1.85
C ILE A 151 32.56 -0.69 0.53
N GLN A 152 33.87 -0.82 0.28
CA GLN A 152 34.43 -1.52 -0.88
C GLN A 152 35.11 -2.82 -0.43
N ASP A 153 34.88 -3.90 -1.18
CA ASP A 153 35.55 -5.18 -0.96
C ASP A 153 37.03 -5.08 -1.37
N SER A 154 37.93 -5.53 -0.48
CA SER A 154 39.38 -5.41 -0.66
C SER A 154 40.00 -6.47 -1.59
N ILE A 155 39.21 -7.45 -2.05
CA ILE A 155 39.63 -8.55 -2.91
C ILE A 155 39.05 -8.39 -4.32
N THR A 156 37.75 -8.09 -4.45
CA THR A 156 37.11 -7.90 -5.76
C THR A 156 37.14 -6.45 -6.25
N GLY A 157 37.16 -5.48 -5.33
CA GLY A 157 37.02 -4.06 -5.63
C GLY A 157 35.58 -3.58 -5.79
N ASP A 158 34.58 -4.44 -5.60
CA ASP A 158 33.17 -4.08 -5.69
C ASP A 158 32.68 -3.30 -4.46
N TYR A 159 31.64 -2.47 -4.63
CA TYR A 159 30.97 -1.81 -3.51
C TYR A 159 29.89 -2.70 -2.91
N LYS A 160 29.68 -2.63 -1.60
CA LYS A 160 28.67 -3.43 -0.90
C LYS A 160 27.26 -3.14 -1.46
N LYS A 161 26.58 -4.18 -1.95
CA LYS A 161 25.15 -4.12 -2.32
C LYS A 161 24.28 -3.82 -1.09
N ILE A 162 23.35 -2.88 -1.22
CA ILE A 162 22.38 -2.49 -0.19
C ILE A 162 20.92 -2.48 -0.67
N SER A 163 20.68 -2.55 -1.98
CA SER A 163 19.35 -2.81 -2.56
C SER A 163 19.48 -3.38 -3.97
N ASN A 164 18.42 -3.99 -4.49
CA ASN A 164 18.26 -4.42 -5.89
C ASN A 164 16.79 -4.40 -6.29
N PHE A 165 16.45 -4.70 -7.55
CA PHE A 165 15.07 -4.83 -8.02
C PHE A 165 14.28 -5.82 -7.13
N MET A 166 13.19 -5.36 -6.53
CA MET A 166 12.40 -6.10 -5.54
C MET A 166 13.18 -6.61 -4.30
N ALA A 167 14.28 -5.93 -3.96
CA ALA A 167 15.04 -6.15 -2.73
C ALA A 167 15.43 -4.78 -2.12
N PRO A 168 14.51 -4.11 -1.38
CA PRO A 168 13.16 -4.57 -1.02
C PRO A 168 12.10 -4.25 -2.08
N ALA A 169 10.96 -4.96 -2.04
CA ALA A 169 9.68 -4.47 -2.56
C ALA A 169 8.68 -4.34 -1.42
N TYR A 170 8.10 -3.15 -1.26
CA TYR A 170 7.05 -2.87 -0.30
C TYR A 170 5.68 -3.02 -0.95
N TRP A 171 4.79 -3.77 -0.32
CA TRP A 171 3.38 -3.87 -0.68
C TRP A 171 2.52 -3.65 0.57
N SER A 172 1.58 -2.73 0.50
CA SER A 172 0.92 -2.21 1.71
C SER A 172 -0.58 -2.54 1.78
N MET A 173 -1.18 -2.45 2.99
CA MET A 173 -2.58 -2.82 3.27
C MET A 173 -3.32 -2.02 4.38
N GLY A 174 -3.31 -0.67 4.36
CA GLY A 174 -4.17 0.25 5.16
C GLY A 174 -5.62 0.63 4.73
N LEU A 175 -6.64 0.21 5.48
CA LEU A 175 -8.03 0.72 5.38
C LEU A 175 -8.27 1.91 6.32
N GLY A 176 -9.10 2.89 5.93
CA GLY A 176 -9.28 4.12 6.72
C GLY A 176 -10.34 5.12 6.29
N ILE A 177 -10.20 6.34 6.83
CA ILE A 177 -11.03 7.51 6.53
C ILE A 177 -10.14 8.63 5.96
N ASP A 178 -10.51 9.14 4.79
CA ASP A 178 -9.92 10.32 4.15
C ASP A 178 -10.80 11.55 4.38
N TYR A 179 -10.26 12.61 4.96
CA TYR A 179 -10.84 13.96 4.91
C TYR A 179 -10.20 14.75 3.77
N LYS A 180 -10.98 15.03 2.71
CA LYS A 180 -10.51 15.67 1.48
C LYS A 180 -11.41 16.86 1.09
N PRO A 181 -11.34 17.99 1.83
CA PRO A 181 -12.17 19.16 1.57
C PRO A 181 -11.78 19.96 0.33
N ASN A 182 -10.61 19.71 -0.28
CA ASN A 182 -10.24 20.23 -1.61
C ASN A 182 -8.98 19.55 -2.20
N GLU A 183 -8.65 19.86 -3.46
CA GLU A 183 -7.41 19.41 -4.15
C GLU A 183 -6.09 19.78 -3.43
N ASN A 184 -6.12 20.80 -2.58
CA ASN A 184 -4.95 21.37 -1.92
C ASN A 184 -4.78 20.88 -0.47
N PHE A 185 -5.78 20.24 0.16
CA PHE A 185 -5.67 19.72 1.52
C PHE A 185 -6.36 18.37 1.68
N GLN A 186 -5.64 17.41 2.24
CA GLN A 186 -6.12 16.06 2.50
C GLN A 186 -5.44 15.49 3.74
N VAL A 187 -6.23 14.96 4.67
CA VAL A 187 -5.77 14.13 5.79
C VAL A 187 -6.34 12.73 5.60
N ASN A 188 -5.57 11.70 5.91
CA ASN A 188 -5.99 10.31 5.87
C ASN A 188 -5.57 9.61 7.17
N PHE A 189 -6.49 8.86 7.76
CA PHE A 189 -6.25 8.06 8.95
C PHE A 189 -6.72 6.63 8.72
N HIS A 190 -5.75 5.71 8.67
CA HIS A 190 -5.92 4.32 8.29
C HIS A 190 -5.51 3.41 9.46
N PRO A 191 -6.42 3.07 10.38
CA PRO A 191 -6.11 2.28 11.59
C PRO A 191 -5.99 0.77 11.35
N LEU A 192 -6.28 0.27 10.15
CA LEU A 192 -6.18 -1.17 9.85
C LEU A 192 -5.17 -1.37 8.72
N THR A 193 -3.88 -1.36 9.06
CA THR A 193 -2.80 -1.16 8.08
C THR A 193 -1.65 -2.16 8.17
N SER A 194 -1.64 -3.12 7.25
CA SER A 194 -0.49 -4.03 7.06
C SER A 194 0.60 -3.46 6.14
N ARG A 195 1.83 -3.97 6.30
CA ARG A 195 2.96 -3.79 5.38
C ARG A 195 3.56 -5.15 5.08
N PHE A 196 3.86 -5.43 3.82
CA PHE A 196 4.62 -6.59 3.39
C PHE A 196 5.91 -6.09 2.74
N THR A 197 7.02 -6.66 3.17
CA THR A 197 8.35 -6.36 2.65
C THR A 197 8.88 -7.63 2.03
N PHE A 198 9.13 -7.65 0.73
CA PHE A 198 9.70 -8.79 0.01
C PHE A 198 11.17 -8.50 -0.34
N VAL A 199 12.03 -9.51 -0.26
CA VAL A 199 13.47 -9.37 -0.52
C VAL A 199 13.90 -10.45 -1.52
N MET A 200 13.85 -10.12 -2.81
CA MET A 200 14.02 -11.09 -3.90
C MET A 200 15.49 -11.43 -4.23
N ASP A 201 16.44 -10.61 -3.77
CA ASP A 201 17.88 -10.82 -3.93
C ASP A 201 18.44 -11.55 -2.70
N GLU A 202 19.09 -12.70 -2.90
CA GLU A 202 19.54 -13.57 -1.80
C GLU A 202 20.71 -12.97 -1.02
N ASP A 203 21.54 -12.13 -1.65
CA ASP A 203 22.64 -11.42 -0.97
C ASP A 203 22.12 -10.43 0.11
N LEU A 204 20.85 -10.05 0.01
CA LEU A 204 20.19 -9.07 0.89
C LEU A 204 19.25 -9.73 1.91
N GLN A 205 19.05 -11.05 1.87
CA GLN A 205 18.22 -11.82 2.81
C GLN A 205 18.99 -12.09 4.13
N THR A 206 19.40 -11.02 4.80
CA THR A 206 20.15 -11.07 6.07
C THR A 206 19.33 -10.53 7.24
N LYS A 207 19.53 -11.09 8.42
CA LYS A 207 18.77 -10.74 9.63
C LYS A 207 18.87 -9.26 9.97
N GLY A 208 17.73 -8.63 10.24
CA GLY A 208 17.57 -7.20 10.56
C GLY A 208 17.47 -6.30 9.33
N ASN A 209 18.02 -6.71 8.18
CA ASN A 209 17.89 -5.96 6.93
C ASN A 209 16.41 -5.89 6.52
N PHE A 210 15.87 -4.70 6.31
CA PHE A 210 14.44 -4.48 5.99
C PHE A 210 13.42 -5.16 6.96
N GLY A 211 13.84 -5.46 8.20
CA GLY A 211 13.01 -6.13 9.22
C GLY A 211 12.99 -7.67 9.20
N LEU A 212 13.79 -8.32 8.34
CA LEU A 212 13.92 -9.78 8.29
C LEU A 212 14.36 -10.38 9.64
N LYS A 213 13.84 -11.55 10.04
CA LYS A 213 13.99 -12.10 11.41
C LYS A 213 15.12 -13.13 11.52
N ALA A 214 15.43 -13.82 10.44
CA ALA A 214 16.53 -14.75 10.26
C ALA A 214 17.19 -14.54 8.88
N ASP A 215 18.40 -15.05 8.73
CA ASP A 215 19.07 -15.10 7.42
C ASP A 215 18.35 -16.11 6.51
N GLY A 216 18.16 -15.74 5.24
CA GLY A 216 17.34 -16.48 4.27
C GLY A 216 15.83 -16.19 4.33
N ASP A 217 15.34 -15.36 5.27
CA ASP A 217 13.96 -14.89 5.21
C ASP A 217 13.74 -14.04 3.95
N LYS A 218 12.71 -14.36 3.16
CA LYS A 218 12.39 -13.65 1.90
C LYS A 218 11.25 -12.63 2.03
N TYR A 219 10.61 -12.57 3.20
CA TYR A 219 9.53 -11.66 3.49
C TYR A 219 9.48 -11.23 4.96
N PHE A 220 8.94 -10.03 5.21
CA PHE A 220 8.58 -9.52 6.53
C PHE A 220 7.18 -8.90 6.48
N HIS A 221 6.46 -8.85 7.62
CA HIS A 221 5.08 -8.38 7.70
C HIS A 221 4.75 -7.65 9.02
N GLU A 222 4.36 -6.39 8.88
CA GLU A 222 3.96 -5.47 9.95
C GLU A 222 2.44 -5.24 9.90
N PHE A 223 1.83 -4.84 11.03
CA PHE A 223 0.43 -4.41 11.08
C PHE A 223 0.27 -3.29 12.11
N GLY A 224 -0.45 -2.23 11.76
CA GLY A 224 -0.34 -0.94 12.44
C GLY A 224 -1.39 0.08 11.99
N ALA A 225 -1.14 1.35 12.33
CA ALA A 225 -1.89 2.51 11.88
C ALA A 225 -1.03 3.41 10.96
N TYR A 226 -1.68 4.07 10.00
CA TYR A 226 -1.08 5.11 9.16
C TYR A 226 -1.87 6.42 9.28
N LEU A 227 -1.16 7.53 9.48
CA LEU A 227 -1.71 8.89 9.51
C LEU A 227 -0.93 9.76 8.51
N GLY A 228 -1.59 10.24 7.46
CA GLY A 228 -1.00 11.13 6.46
C GLY A 228 -1.71 12.46 6.33
N ALA A 229 -0.95 13.52 6.03
CA ALA A 229 -1.46 14.86 5.81
C ALA A 229 -0.72 15.53 4.63
N ARG A 230 -1.46 16.17 3.74
CA ARG A 230 -0.92 16.90 2.58
C ARG A 230 -1.50 18.30 2.48
N TYR A 231 -0.63 19.26 2.18
CA TYR A 231 -0.99 20.63 1.87
C TYR A 231 -0.25 21.10 0.60
N LYS A 232 -1.00 21.52 -0.43
CA LYS A 232 -0.44 22.12 -1.65
C LYS A 232 -0.81 23.60 -1.72
N ILE A 233 0.16 24.48 -1.93
CA ILE A 233 -0.05 25.92 -2.05
C ILE A 233 0.50 26.46 -3.37
N ASN A 234 -0.35 27.16 -4.12
CA ASN A 234 0.02 27.83 -5.38
C ASN A 234 0.21 29.32 -5.09
N PHE A 235 1.38 29.70 -4.57
CA PHE A 235 1.65 31.06 -4.10
C PHE A 235 1.95 32.05 -5.24
N LEU A 236 2.38 31.55 -6.41
CA LEU A 236 2.49 32.33 -7.65
C LEU A 236 1.88 31.55 -8.82
N LYS A 237 1.52 32.23 -9.91
CA LYS A 237 1.06 31.58 -11.17
C LYS A 237 2.10 30.62 -11.77
N THR A 238 3.37 30.78 -11.38
CA THR A 238 4.53 30.01 -11.82
C THR A 238 5.10 29.09 -10.74
N MET A 239 4.65 29.15 -9.49
CA MET A 239 5.26 28.37 -8.39
C MET A 239 4.22 27.71 -7.49
N SER A 240 4.44 26.43 -7.19
CA SER A 240 3.61 25.67 -6.26
C SER A 240 4.45 24.77 -5.37
N TYR A 241 4.10 24.71 -4.08
CA TYR A 241 4.71 23.83 -3.09
C TYR A 241 3.72 22.72 -2.72
N ASP A 242 4.15 21.46 -2.79
CA ASP A 242 3.41 20.26 -2.40
C ASP A 242 4.09 19.67 -1.16
N SER A 243 3.46 19.80 0.01
CA SER A 243 3.99 19.40 1.32
C SER A 243 3.23 18.18 1.83
N ARG A 244 3.91 17.11 2.24
CA ARG A 244 3.32 15.85 2.70
C ARG A 244 4.03 15.34 3.95
N LEU A 245 3.26 15.04 4.98
CA LEU A 245 3.67 14.37 6.21
C LEU A 245 2.94 13.02 6.28
N GLY A 246 3.57 12.01 6.86
CA GLY A 246 3.00 10.68 6.96
C GLY A 246 3.73 9.88 8.01
N ILE A 247 2.96 9.23 8.87
CA ILE A 247 3.42 8.54 10.06
C ILE A 247 2.84 7.13 10.02
N TYR A 248 3.69 6.10 10.07
CA TYR A 248 3.27 4.72 10.31
C TYR A 248 3.68 4.32 11.72
N SER A 249 2.84 3.53 12.40
CA SER A 249 3.15 2.98 13.72
C SER A 249 2.67 1.53 13.78
N ASN A 250 3.60 0.62 14.03
CA ASN A 250 3.38 -0.82 14.10
C ASN A 250 2.78 -1.20 15.47
N TYR A 251 1.70 -1.98 15.49
CA TYR A 251 0.97 -2.33 16.70
C TYR A 251 1.66 -3.38 17.59
N LYS A 252 2.78 -3.97 17.15
CA LYS A 252 3.48 -5.04 17.89
C LYS A 252 4.68 -4.55 18.70
N ASP A 253 5.38 -3.53 18.22
CA ASP A 253 6.76 -3.23 18.59
C ASP A 253 6.86 -1.87 19.30
N GLU A 254 6.10 -1.76 20.41
CA GLU A 254 5.84 -0.58 21.27
C GLU A 254 4.95 0.53 20.66
N PRO A 255 3.92 1.04 21.40
CA PRO A 255 2.87 1.94 20.86
C PRO A 255 3.32 3.38 20.57
N PHE A 256 4.63 3.66 20.59
CA PHE A 256 5.24 4.94 20.22
C PHE A 256 6.38 4.80 19.20
N ASN A 257 6.68 3.58 18.72
CA ASN A 257 7.51 3.38 17.55
C ASN A 257 6.78 3.99 16.33
N MET A 258 7.44 4.93 15.65
CA MET A 258 6.86 5.73 14.58
C MET A 258 7.86 5.95 13.43
N ASP A 259 7.55 5.35 12.29
CA ASP A 259 8.11 5.68 10.98
C ASP A 259 7.59 7.07 10.58
N ILE A 260 8.44 8.09 10.57
CA ILE A 260 8.05 9.46 10.20
C ILE A 260 8.68 9.86 8.87
N ALA A 261 7.82 10.07 7.88
CA ALA A 261 8.18 10.51 6.55
C ALA A 261 7.69 11.95 6.29
N TYR A 262 8.49 12.72 5.54
CA TYR A 262 8.08 14.03 5.05
C TYR A 262 8.66 14.31 3.67
N GLN A 263 7.84 14.81 2.75
CA GLN A 263 8.23 15.24 1.41
C GLN A 263 7.69 16.65 1.11
N GLY A 264 8.59 17.56 0.75
CA GLY A 264 8.26 18.87 0.19
C GLY A 264 8.77 19.01 -1.24
N VAL A 265 7.90 19.34 -2.19
CA VAL A 265 8.25 19.56 -3.61
C VAL A 265 7.86 20.97 -4.03
N LEU A 266 8.85 21.78 -4.40
CA LEU A 266 8.70 23.10 -5.00
C LEU A 266 8.83 22.98 -6.52
N ASP A 267 7.69 23.02 -7.23
CA ASP A 267 7.63 23.17 -8.69
C ASP A 267 7.77 24.67 -9.04
N MET A 268 8.72 25.03 -9.92
CA MET A 268 8.92 26.38 -10.46
C MET A 268 8.86 26.35 -12.00
N LYS A 269 7.75 26.80 -12.57
CA LYS A 269 7.55 26.88 -14.03
C LYS A 269 8.20 28.14 -14.60
N ILE A 270 9.17 27.97 -15.50
CA ILE A 270 9.83 29.08 -16.23
C ILE A 270 9.06 29.39 -17.52
N ASN A 271 8.75 28.37 -18.33
CA ASN A 271 7.90 28.50 -19.52
C ASN A 271 7.04 27.23 -19.71
N SER A 272 6.40 27.03 -20.86
CA SER A 272 5.50 25.88 -21.11
C SER A 272 6.18 24.51 -21.14
N PHE A 273 7.51 24.44 -21.31
CA PHE A 273 8.29 23.19 -21.35
C PHE A 273 9.49 23.19 -20.39
N LEU A 274 9.97 24.34 -19.93
CA LEU A 274 11.13 24.49 -19.03
C LEU A 274 10.68 24.86 -17.62
N GLY A 275 11.28 24.23 -16.62
CA GLY A 275 11.11 24.58 -15.21
C GLY A 275 12.31 24.21 -14.36
N ALA A 276 12.22 24.55 -13.08
CA ALA A 276 13.08 24.04 -12.03
C ALA A 276 12.23 23.34 -10.98
N GLN A 277 12.81 22.36 -10.29
CA GLN A 277 12.17 21.66 -9.19
C GLN A 277 13.18 21.52 -8.04
N ALA A 278 12.76 21.91 -6.84
CA ALA A 278 13.48 21.60 -5.62
C ALA A 278 12.68 20.55 -4.82
N THR A 279 13.35 19.55 -4.28
CA THR A 279 12.74 18.58 -3.36
C THR A 279 13.49 18.53 -2.04
N ILE A 280 12.75 18.35 -0.97
CA ILE A 280 13.26 17.95 0.34
C ILE A 280 12.50 16.71 0.77
N ASN A 281 13.22 15.70 1.22
CA ASN A 281 12.68 14.49 1.82
C ASN A 281 13.39 14.32 3.17
N LEU A 282 12.61 14.18 4.23
CA LEU A 282 13.08 13.81 5.56
C LEU A 282 12.50 12.44 5.87
N TYR A 283 13.31 11.58 6.48
CA TYR A 283 12.85 10.29 6.98
C TYR A 283 13.43 10.00 8.36
N TYR A 284 12.66 9.32 9.18
CA TYR A 284 13.06 8.81 10.48
C TYR A 284 12.44 7.42 10.67
N ASP A 285 13.29 6.46 11.02
CA ASP A 285 12.98 5.05 11.23
C ASP A 285 13.58 4.66 12.59
N GLU A 286 12.73 4.28 13.54
CA GLU A 286 13.18 3.93 14.89
C GLU A 286 13.85 2.53 14.92
N ASP A 287 13.61 1.67 13.92
CA ASP A 287 14.08 0.27 13.90
C ASP A 287 15.34 0.06 13.04
N GLN A 288 15.47 0.77 11.91
CA GLN A 288 16.64 0.68 11.03
C GLN A 288 17.74 1.66 11.44
N ILE A 289 17.46 2.97 11.48
CA ILE A 289 18.45 4.02 11.74
C ILE A 289 17.79 5.16 12.52
N LYS A 290 17.98 5.15 13.85
CA LYS A 290 17.51 6.15 14.84
C LYS A 290 18.18 7.54 14.69
N LYS A 291 18.14 8.10 13.47
CA LYS A 291 18.69 9.40 13.06
C LYS A 291 17.86 9.92 11.88
N THR A 292 17.49 11.20 11.91
CA THR A 292 16.79 11.81 10.77
C THR A 292 17.66 11.82 9.52
N GLN A 293 17.22 11.12 8.49
CA GLN A 293 17.81 11.12 7.16
C GLN A 293 17.29 12.33 6.37
N LEU A 294 18.16 13.00 5.61
CA LEU A 294 17.82 14.18 4.81
C LEU A 294 18.31 14.00 3.37
N LYS A 295 17.39 14.11 2.41
CA LYS A 295 17.67 14.18 0.98
C LYS A 295 17.12 15.46 0.40
N GLN A 296 17.99 16.33 -0.13
CA GLN A 296 17.59 17.51 -0.89
C GLN A 296 18.04 17.37 -2.35
N THR A 297 17.23 17.86 -3.28
CA THR A 297 17.61 17.99 -4.69
C THR A 297 17.17 19.35 -5.24
N LEU A 298 17.93 19.87 -6.20
CA LEU A 298 17.53 20.99 -7.06
C LEU A 298 17.91 20.63 -8.50
N GLY A 299 16.93 20.61 -9.39
CA GLY A 299 17.12 20.34 -10.81
C GLY A 299 16.49 21.42 -11.68
N VAL A 300 17.09 21.69 -12.84
CA VAL A 300 16.50 22.51 -13.91
C VAL A 300 16.34 21.63 -15.13
N GLY A 301 15.22 21.73 -15.84
CA GLY A 301 15.03 20.89 -17.02
C GLY A 301 13.66 20.93 -17.66
N LEU A 302 13.43 19.96 -18.52
CA LEU A 302 12.23 19.86 -19.34
C LEU A 302 11.11 19.19 -18.54
N ALA A 303 9.90 19.73 -18.62
CA ALA A 303 8.71 19.19 -17.97
C ALA A 303 7.49 19.35 -18.89
N TYR A 304 7.02 18.24 -19.47
CA TYR A 304 5.77 18.17 -20.21
C TYR A 304 4.65 17.70 -19.28
N LYS A 305 3.69 18.58 -18.99
CA LYS A 305 2.53 18.29 -18.12
C LYS A 305 1.23 18.37 -18.94
N PHE A 306 0.48 17.26 -19.01
CA PHE A 306 -0.81 17.17 -19.71
C PHE A 306 -1.94 16.71 -18.79
N ASN A 307 -3.20 16.99 -19.17
CA ASN A 307 -4.40 16.49 -18.50
C ASN A 307 -5.63 16.61 -19.41
N ASN A 308 -6.69 15.85 -19.13
CA ASN A 308 -7.92 15.84 -19.94
C ASN A 308 -9.05 16.77 -19.41
N SER A 309 -8.77 17.65 -18.44
CA SER A 309 -9.75 18.40 -17.63
C SER A 309 -10.85 19.11 -18.43
N GLU A 310 -10.55 19.59 -19.64
CA GLU A 310 -11.49 20.39 -20.43
C GLU A 310 -12.68 19.58 -20.94
N LYS A 311 -12.47 18.28 -21.22
CA LYS A 311 -13.51 17.38 -21.74
C LYS A 311 -14.54 16.97 -20.67
N LEU A 312 -14.21 17.16 -19.39
CA LEU A 312 -15.03 16.73 -18.25
C LEU A 312 -16.03 17.81 -17.77
N LYS A 313 -15.98 19.02 -18.32
CA LYS A 313 -16.87 20.15 -17.99
C LYS A 313 -18.34 19.97 -18.43
N LEU A 314 -18.70 18.81 -19.02
CA LEU A 314 -19.92 18.62 -19.82
C LEU A 314 -21.00 17.72 -19.18
N ARG A 315 -20.82 17.23 -17.95
CA ARG A 315 -21.88 16.52 -17.21
C ARG A 315 -22.12 17.13 -15.84
N VAL A 316 -23.30 17.75 -15.69
CA VAL A 316 -23.93 18.01 -14.40
C VAL A 316 -24.86 16.83 -14.14
N GLU A 317 -24.53 16.03 -13.14
CA GLU A 317 -25.33 14.89 -12.70
C GLU A 317 -25.95 15.25 -11.35
N ASN A 318 -27.29 15.20 -11.24
CA ASN A 318 -28.01 15.56 -10.03
C ASN A 318 -27.89 14.42 -9.00
N LEU A 319 -26.76 14.41 -8.28
CA LEU A 319 -26.52 13.46 -7.20
C LEU A 319 -27.41 13.77 -5.99
N PRO A 320 -27.92 12.74 -5.28
CA PRO A 320 -28.56 12.94 -3.98
C PRO A 320 -27.52 13.49 -2.98
N PRO A 321 -27.94 14.28 -1.98
CA PRO A 321 -27.04 14.79 -0.95
C PRO A 321 -26.38 13.64 -0.16
N PRO A 322 -25.20 13.87 0.45
CA PRO A 322 -24.68 12.97 1.48
C PRO A 322 -25.69 12.83 2.62
N PRO A 323 -25.82 11.64 3.22
CA PRO A 323 -26.72 11.40 4.34
C PRO A 323 -26.30 12.24 5.55
N THR A 324 -27.30 12.62 6.34
CA THR A 324 -27.13 13.28 7.62
C THR A 324 -26.52 12.35 8.67
N LEU A 325 -25.99 12.93 9.75
CA LEU A 325 -25.58 12.17 10.93
C LEU A 325 -26.75 11.38 11.55
N GLU A 326 -27.98 11.85 11.41
CA GLU A 326 -29.18 11.17 11.90
C GLU A 326 -29.49 9.90 11.07
N GLU A 327 -29.43 9.99 9.74
CA GLU A 327 -29.56 8.85 8.85
C GLU A 327 -28.42 7.83 9.02
N LEU A 328 -27.18 8.30 9.27
CA LEU A 328 -26.04 7.43 9.57
C LEU A 328 -26.19 6.72 10.92
N ASN A 329 -26.59 7.44 11.98
CA ASN A 329 -26.86 6.85 13.29
C ASN A 329 -27.97 5.80 13.20
N LYS A 330 -29.04 6.10 12.46
CA LYS A 330 -30.11 5.13 12.19
C LYS A 330 -29.57 3.89 11.46
N ALA A 331 -28.79 4.05 10.40
CA ALA A 331 -28.22 2.93 9.66
C ALA A 331 -27.29 2.05 10.53
N VAL A 332 -26.56 2.64 11.49
CA VAL A 332 -25.76 1.88 12.48
C VAL A 332 -26.67 1.08 13.43
N ILE A 333 -27.76 1.68 13.93
CA ILE A 333 -28.74 1.00 14.78
C ILE A 333 -29.43 -0.14 14.02
N ASP A 334 -29.84 0.09 12.78
CA ASP A 334 -30.47 -0.92 11.92
C ASP A 334 -29.49 -2.10 11.67
N ALA A 335 -28.21 -1.82 11.39
CA ALA A 335 -27.18 -2.84 11.24
C ALA A 335 -26.89 -3.61 12.56
N GLN A 336 -26.88 -2.94 13.72
CA GLN A 336 -26.76 -3.60 15.02
C GLN A 336 -27.95 -4.54 15.29
N ASN A 337 -29.17 -4.10 14.98
CA ASN A 337 -30.38 -4.93 15.10
C ASN A 337 -30.34 -6.16 14.19
N ASP A 338 -29.79 -6.05 12.98
CA ASP A 338 -29.65 -7.19 12.06
C ASP A 338 -28.52 -8.16 12.49
N VAL A 339 -27.44 -7.67 13.11
CA VAL A 339 -26.43 -8.52 13.77
C VAL A 339 -27.03 -9.27 14.96
N ILE A 340 -27.89 -8.64 15.78
CA ILE A 340 -28.60 -9.31 16.88
C ILE A 340 -29.47 -10.45 16.34
N LYS A 341 -30.31 -10.20 15.32
CA LYS A 341 -31.14 -11.24 14.67
C LYS A 341 -30.31 -12.37 14.04
N ALA A 342 -29.11 -12.07 13.55
CA ALA A 342 -28.20 -13.09 13.01
C ALA A 342 -27.65 -13.98 14.13
N ASN A 343 -27.28 -13.40 15.29
CA ASN A 343 -26.83 -14.14 16.46
C ASN A 343 -27.94 -14.98 17.11
N GLU A 344 -29.18 -14.48 17.13
CA GLU A 344 -30.36 -15.25 17.55
C GLU A 344 -30.54 -16.50 16.68
N LYS A 345 -30.53 -16.34 15.34
CA LYS A 345 -30.61 -17.48 14.40
C LYS A 345 -29.42 -18.44 14.51
N LEU A 346 -28.22 -17.94 14.83
CA LEU A 346 -27.06 -18.78 15.07
C LEU A 346 -27.26 -19.64 16.33
N LYS A 347 -27.86 -19.08 17.38
CA LYS A 347 -28.20 -19.80 18.61
C LYS A 347 -29.30 -20.84 18.38
N ASP A 348 -30.36 -20.49 17.65
CA ASP A 348 -31.42 -21.45 17.25
C ASP A 348 -30.87 -22.61 16.41
N ALA A 349 -29.87 -22.34 15.56
CA ALA A 349 -29.19 -23.36 14.77
C ALA A 349 -28.29 -24.24 15.65
N GLN A 350 -27.55 -23.66 16.60
CA GLN A 350 -26.74 -24.41 17.55
C GLN A 350 -27.59 -25.34 18.42
N GLN A 351 -28.71 -24.85 18.98
CA GLN A 351 -29.62 -25.68 19.79
C GLN A 351 -30.10 -26.91 19.01
N LYS A 352 -30.42 -26.77 17.72
CA LYS A 352 -30.83 -27.91 16.87
C LYS A 352 -29.70 -28.90 16.56
N VAL A 353 -28.45 -28.42 16.51
CA VAL A 353 -27.27 -29.30 16.41
C VAL A 353 -27.06 -30.05 17.73
N ASP A 354 -27.26 -29.40 18.87
CA ASP A 354 -27.15 -30.01 20.19
C ASP A 354 -28.26 -31.07 20.39
N GLU A 355 -29.52 -30.74 20.05
CA GLU A 355 -30.67 -31.64 20.05
C GLU A 355 -30.42 -32.88 19.16
N ALA A 356 -30.01 -32.69 17.90
CA ALA A 356 -29.72 -33.80 16.99
C ALA A 356 -28.50 -34.64 17.44
N THR A 357 -27.53 -34.04 18.13
CA THR A 357 -26.39 -34.76 18.72
C THR A 357 -26.84 -35.63 19.89
N GLN A 358 -27.82 -35.18 20.68
CA GLN A 358 -28.44 -36.00 21.73
C GLN A 358 -29.26 -37.15 21.13
N GLU A 359 -30.09 -36.92 20.10
CA GLU A 359 -30.83 -37.99 19.40
C GLU A 359 -29.89 -39.08 18.85
N VAL A 360 -28.76 -38.68 18.25
CA VAL A 360 -27.73 -39.62 17.76
C VAL A 360 -27.08 -40.40 18.90
N LYS A 361 -26.84 -39.78 20.07
CA LYS A 361 -26.29 -40.46 21.24
C LYS A 361 -27.27 -41.49 21.81
N GLU A 362 -28.53 -41.10 21.99
CA GLU A 362 -29.59 -42.02 22.46
C GLU A 362 -29.81 -43.18 21.47
N ALA A 363 -29.80 -42.92 20.16
CA ALA A 363 -29.86 -43.97 19.14
C ALA A 363 -28.64 -44.92 19.18
N THR A 364 -27.46 -44.40 19.54
CA THR A 364 -26.22 -45.20 19.68
C THR A 364 -26.28 -46.11 20.91
N GLU A 365 -26.70 -45.57 22.05
CA GLU A 365 -26.86 -46.34 23.31
C GLU A 365 -27.91 -47.45 23.17
N ASN A 366 -29.03 -47.18 22.49
CA ASN A 366 -30.02 -48.23 22.17
C ASN A 366 -29.46 -49.32 21.25
N LEU A 367 -28.60 -48.96 20.28
CA LEU A 367 -27.91 -49.93 19.40
C LEU A 367 -26.91 -50.81 20.16
N GLU A 368 -26.21 -50.24 21.14
CA GLU A 368 -25.26 -50.94 22.01
C GLU A 368 -26.00 -51.97 22.88
N VAL A 369 -27.11 -51.59 23.52
CA VAL A 369 -27.98 -52.50 24.29
C VAL A 369 -28.54 -53.64 23.43
N ILE A 370 -29.01 -53.36 22.21
CA ILE A 370 -29.48 -54.40 21.27
C ILE A 370 -28.33 -55.35 20.88
N THR A 371 -27.09 -54.85 20.80
CA THR A 371 -25.92 -55.68 20.47
C THR A 371 -25.56 -56.60 21.63
N GLU A 372 -25.56 -56.10 22.88
CA GLU A 372 -25.39 -56.94 24.08
C GLU A 372 -26.49 -58.00 24.21
N GLU A 373 -27.75 -57.65 23.93
CA GLU A 373 -28.88 -58.60 23.98
C GLU A 373 -28.73 -59.70 22.90
N ILE A 374 -28.22 -59.36 21.70
CA ILE A 374 -27.90 -60.35 20.67
C ILE A 374 -26.73 -61.25 21.10
N GLU A 375 -25.62 -60.69 21.60
CA GLU A 375 -24.47 -61.50 22.07
C GLU A 375 -24.85 -62.43 23.22
N GLY A 376 -25.73 -61.98 24.13
CA GLY A 376 -26.29 -62.80 25.22
C GLY A 376 -27.16 -63.99 24.76
N THR A 377 -27.58 -64.03 23.49
CA THR A 377 -28.30 -65.18 22.89
C THR A 377 -27.41 -66.12 22.08
N LEU A 378 -26.14 -65.78 21.85
CA LEU A 378 -25.22 -66.65 21.13
C LEU A 378 -24.85 -67.87 21.99
N PRO A 379 -24.83 -69.09 21.42
CA PRO A 379 -24.38 -70.27 22.16
C PRO A 379 -22.89 -70.10 22.53
N PRO A 380 -22.46 -70.58 23.70
CA PRO A 380 -21.08 -70.42 24.15
C PRO A 380 -20.10 -71.02 23.13
N PRO A 381 -18.95 -70.37 22.88
CA PRO A 381 -18.00 -70.82 21.88
C PRO A 381 -17.56 -72.27 22.19
N PRO A 382 -17.38 -73.12 21.15
CA PRO A 382 -17.03 -74.51 21.35
C PRO A 382 -15.71 -74.62 22.14
N PRO A 383 -15.59 -75.60 23.05
CA PRO A 383 -14.45 -75.71 23.95
C PRO A 383 -13.14 -75.80 23.15
N ALA A 384 -12.15 -75.01 23.55
CA ALA A 384 -10.85 -74.97 22.88
C ALA A 384 -10.23 -76.38 22.80
N PRO A 385 -9.64 -76.76 21.64
CA PRO A 385 -9.07 -78.09 21.46
C PRO A 385 -7.93 -78.33 22.47
N PRO A 386 -7.79 -79.55 23.01
CA PRO A 386 -6.79 -79.84 24.03
C PRO A 386 -5.37 -79.63 23.50
N VAL A 387 -4.57 -78.89 24.26
CA VAL A 387 -3.14 -78.68 23.98
C VAL A 387 -2.41 -80.02 24.09
N PRO A 388 -1.61 -80.45 23.09
CA PRO A 388 -0.82 -81.67 23.19
C PRO A 388 0.20 -81.62 24.33
N SER A 389 0.32 -82.72 25.08
CA SER A 389 1.37 -82.91 26.08
C SER A 389 2.59 -83.57 25.45
N GLU A 390 3.59 -82.78 25.06
CA GLU A 390 4.92 -83.31 24.69
C GLU A 390 5.80 -83.46 25.93
N ASN A 391 5.96 -84.71 26.38
CA ASN A 391 7.11 -85.18 27.15
C ASN A 391 7.85 -86.19 26.25
N ASP A 392 8.99 -85.80 25.70
CA ASP A 392 10.24 -86.60 25.56
C ASP A 392 11.32 -85.76 24.86
#